data_AF-A0A941I951-F1
#
_entry.id   AF-A0A941I951-F1
#
_cell.length_a   1.000
_cell.length_b   1.000
_cell.length_c   1.000
_cell.angle_alpha   90.00
_cell.angle_beta   90.00
_cell.angle_gamma   90.00
#
_symmetry.space_group_name_H-M   'P 1'
#
loop_
_entity.id
_entity.type
_entity.pdbx_description
1 polymer ?
#
loop_
_entity_poly.entity_id
_entity_poly.type
_entity_poly.pdbx_seq_one_letter_code
_entity_poly.pdbx_strand_id
1 'polypeptide(L)'
;VYVMLEMRQETDYVLHHAQKIIAIFAAMRAFARSLQQAGHRIHYQTIQEADPAITLPKLLDQLLQHYQCTELRYQEPDEYRLDQQLAAYQPASGIRKYCVSSEHFFTMRHEVAVQFKGKSRWLMEHFYRAMRVRHKIL
;
A
#
# COMPACT_ATOMS: atom_id res chain seq x y z
N VAL A 1 0.45 3.38 -15.74
CA VAL A 1 1.63 2.54 -15.43
C VAL A 1 1.51 2.14 -13.98
N TYR A 2 1.79 0.88 -13.64
CA TYR A 2 1.89 0.46 -12.24
C TYR A 2 3.35 0.57 -11.81
N VAL A 3 3.57 0.96 -10.56
CA VAL A 3 4.90 1.21 -10.02
C VAL A 3 5.12 0.28 -8.83
N MET A 4 6.26 -0.41 -8.82
CA MET A 4 6.71 -1.25 -7.70
C MET A 4 8.16 -0.89 -7.38
N LEU A 5 8.42 -0.56 -6.10
CA LEU A 5 9.69 0.03 -5.67
C LEU A 5 10.24 -0.76 -4.48
N GLU A 6 11.43 -1.31 -4.61
CA GLU A 6 12.18 -1.86 -3.48
C GLU A 6 13.01 -0.72 -2.85
N MET A 7 12.60 -0.20 -1.68
CA MET A 7 13.22 0.98 -1.07
C MET A 7 13.86 0.70 0.29
N ARG A 8 15.03 1.32 0.56
CA ARG A 8 15.72 1.19 1.86
C ARG A 8 14.91 1.72 3.04
N GLN A 9 14.13 2.80 2.84
CA GLN A 9 13.23 3.31 3.89
C GLN A 9 12.22 2.25 4.38
N GLU A 10 11.92 1.24 3.58
CA GLU A 10 11.01 0.13 3.92
C GLU A 10 11.76 -1.13 4.41
N THR A 11 13.09 -1.12 4.43
CA THR A 11 13.91 -2.22 4.98
C THR A 11 14.67 -1.83 6.24
N ASP A 12 14.86 -0.52 6.48
CA ASP A 12 15.78 -0.02 7.50
C ASP A 12 15.06 0.63 8.70
N TYR A 13 13.73 0.81 8.63
CA TYR A 13 12.96 1.44 9.73
C TYR A 13 12.90 0.59 11.00
N VAL A 14 13.09 -0.73 10.87
CA VAL A 14 13.36 -1.67 11.95
C VAL A 14 14.30 -2.76 11.44
N LEU A 15 14.94 -3.50 12.35
CA LEU A 15 15.72 -4.68 11.98
C LEU A 15 14.77 -5.81 11.55
N HIS A 16 14.59 -6.01 10.25
CA HIS A 16 13.84 -7.14 9.73
C HIS A 16 14.70 -8.41 9.63
N HIS A 17 14.06 -9.56 9.80
CA HIS A 17 14.68 -10.83 9.50
C HIS A 17 14.97 -10.94 7.99
N ALA A 18 16.17 -11.41 7.62
CA ALA A 18 16.60 -11.47 6.22
C ALA A 18 15.62 -12.24 5.32
N GLN A 19 15.05 -13.35 5.82
CA GLN A 19 14.06 -14.14 5.07
C GLN A 19 12.79 -13.34 4.75
N LYS A 20 12.36 -12.42 5.63
CA LYS A 20 11.19 -11.56 5.37
C LYS A 20 11.47 -10.65 4.17
N ILE A 21 12.61 -9.96 4.17
CA ILE A 21 12.99 -9.04 3.08
C ILE A 21 13.11 -9.83 1.76
N ILE A 22 13.83 -10.95 1.78
CA ILE A 22 14.03 -11.79 0.59
C ILE A 22 12.71 -12.30 0.04
N ALA A 23 11.81 -12.79 0.90
CA ALA A 23 10.49 -13.28 0.49
C ALA A 23 9.63 -12.17 -0.13
N ILE A 24 9.61 -10.98 0.46
CA ILE A 24 8.86 -9.83 -0.06
C ILE A 24 9.39 -9.42 -1.43
N PHE A 25 10.70 -9.24 -1.60
CA PHE A 25 11.28 -8.88 -2.90
C PHE A 25 11.09 -9.96 -3.95
N ALA A 26 11.25 -11.23 -3.59
CA ALA A 26 10.97 -12.33 -4.51
C ALA A 26 9.51 -12.32 -4.99
N ALA A 27 8.55 -12.13 -4.07
CA ALA A 27 7.13 -12.02 -4.38
C ALA A 27 6.82 -10.80 -5.26
N MET A 28 7.37 -9.62 -4.93
CA MET A 28 7.19 -8.39 -5.72
C MET A 28 7.70 -8.57 -7.15
N ARG A 29 8.91 -9.12 -7.33
CA ARG A 29 9.50 -9.38 -8.65
C ARG A 29 8.67 -10.37 -9.46
N ALA A 30 8.18 -11.44 -8.82
CA ALA A 30 7.33 -12.43 -9.47
C ALA A 30 5.98 -11.83 -9.89
N PHE A 31 5.37 -11.03 -9.04
CA PHE A 31 4.11 -10.36 -9.33
C PHE A 31 4.24 -9.33 -10.46
N ALA A 32 5.32 -8.54 -10.46
CA ALA A 32 5.63 -7.61 -11.54
C ALA A 32 5.73 -8.33 -12.91
N ARG A 33 6.45 -9.47 -12.96
CA ARG A 33 6.52 -10.30 -14.18
C ARG A 33 5.15 -10.83 -14.59
N SER A 34 4.35 -11.30 -13.63
CA SER A 34 2.99 -11.78 -13.91
C SER A 34 2.10 -10.68 -14.51
N LEU A 35 2.18 -9.46 -14.00
CA LEU A 35 1.42 -8.33 -14.53
C LEU A 35 1.91 -7.92 -15.93
N GLN A 36 3.22 -7.94 -16.17
CA GLN A 36 3.78 -7.70 -17.51
C GLN A 36 3.30 -8.74 -18.52
N GLN A 37 3.28 -10.02 -18.14
CA GLN A 37 2.76 -11.12 -18.98
C GLN A 37 1.26 -10.97 -19.25
N ALA A 38 0.50 -10.41 -18.32
CA ALA A 38 -0.91 -10.04 -18.51
C ALA A 38 -1.10 -8.76 -19.37
N GLY A 39 -0.03 -8.15 -19.89
CA GLY A 39 -0.09 -6.98 -20.78
C GLY A 39 -0.10 -5.63 -20.05
N HIS A 40 0.12 -5.60 -18.73
CA HIS A 40 0.20 -4.34 -17.99
C HIS A 40 1.58 -3.69 -18.13
N ARG A 41 1.59 -2.35 -18.18
CA ARG A 41 2.83 -1.55 -18.15
C ARG A 41 3.31 -1.38 -16.71
N ILE A 42 4.45 -1.99 -16.37
CA ILE A 42 5.08 -1.95 -15.04
C ILE A 42 6.38 -1.14 -15.08
N HIS A 43 6.54 -0.23 -14.11
CA HIS A 43 7.82 0.35 -13.71
C HIS A 43 8.26 -0.39 -12.44
N TYR A 44 9.36 -1.14 -12.53
CA TYR A 44 9.94 -1.85 -11.38
C TYR A 44 11.32 -1.28 -11.10
N GLN A 45 11.58 -0.88 -9.86
CA GLN A 45 12.91 -0.45 -9.41
C GLN A 45 13.40 -1.38 -8.30
N THR A 46 14.54 -2.02 -8.54
CA THR A 46 15.18 -2.89 -7.54
C THR A 46 15.90 -2.08 -6.47
N ILE A 47 16.16 -2.70 -5.32
CA ILE A 47 16.83 -2.04 -4.20
C ILE A 47 18.28 -1.65 -4.54
N GLN A 48 18.90 -2.30 -5.53
CA GLN A 48 20.23 -1.99 -6.02
C GLN A 48 20.26 -0.78 -6.96
N GLU A 49 19.18 -0.57 -7.73
CA GLU A 49 19.06 0.53 -8.69
C GLU A 49 18.55 1.82 -8.04
N ALA A 50 17.90 1.72 -6.88
CA ALA A 50 17.42 2.86 -6.13
C ALA A 50 18.58 3.65 -5.50
N ASP A 51 18.59 4.97 -5.68
CA ASP A 51 19.44 5.87 -4.90
C ASP A 51 19.09 5.69 -3.41
N PRO A 52 20.02 5.26 -2.54
CA PRO A 52 19.76 5.02 -1.14
C PRO A 52 19.24 6.24 -0.36
N ALA A 53 19.51 7.46 -0.86
CA ALA A 53 19.10 8.70 -0.23
C ALA A 53 17.76 9.23 -0.75
N ILE A 54 17.18 8.61 -1.78
CA ILE A 54 15.91 9.09 -2.34
C ILE A 54 14.74 8.76 -1.43
N THR A 55 13.87 9.74 -1.23
CA THR A 55 12.63 9.56 -0.46
C THR A 55 11.49 9.17 -1.39
N LEU A 56 10.51 8.43 -0.87
CA LEU A 56 9.33 8.04 -1.65
C LEU A 56 8.63 9.24 -2.33
N PRO A 57 8.38 10.38 -1.66
CA PRO A 57 7.84 11.59 -2.32
C PRO A 57 8.64 12.06 -3.55
N LYS A 58 9.96 12.17 -3.42
CA LYS A 58 10.83 12.64 -4.52
C LYS A 58 10.81 11.68 -5.70
N LEU A 59 10.83 10.38 -5.41
CA LEU A 59 10.74 9.35 -6.44
C LEU A 59 9.37 9.36 -7.13
N LEU A 60 8.28 9.55 -6.40
CA LEU A 60 6.95 9.74 -6.98
C LEU A 60 6.92 10.95 -7.91
N ASP A 61 7.49 12.10 -7.52
CA ASP A 61 7.56 13.28 -8.38
C ASP A 61 8.32 13.00 -9.69
N GLN A 62 9.48 12.34 -9.61
CA GLN A 62 10.26 11.94 -10.79
C GLN A 62 9.46 11.03 -11.72
N LEU A 63 8.76 10.04 -11.17
CA LEU A 63 7.97 9.10 -11.96
C LEU A 63 6.73 9.75 -12.58
N LEU A 64 6.04 10.60 -11.83
CA LEU A 64 4.89 11.36 -12.32
C LEU A 64 5.29 12.26 -13.50
N GLN A 65 6.44 12.93 -13.40
CA GLN A 65 6.97 13.75 -14.49
C GLN A 65 7.41 12.89 -15.69
N HIS A 66 8.19 11.83 -15.45
CA HIS A 66 8.71 10.95 -16.50
C HIS A 66 7.59 10.31 -17.33
N TYR A 67 6.48 9.93 -16.67
CA TYR A 67 5.33 9.30 -17.33
C TYR A 67 4.22 10.29 -17.71
N GLN A 68 4.40 11.59 -17.45
CA GLN A 68 3.41 12.63 -17.73
C GLN A 68 2.02 12.30 -17.14
N CYS A 69 2.02 11.79 -15.92
CA CYS A 69 0.81 11.34 -15.25
C CYS A 69 -0.11 12.51 -14.89
N THR A 70 -1.42 12.29 -14.98
CA THR A 70 -2.45 13.21 -14.48
C THR A 70 -3.09 12.72 -13.18
N GLU A 71 -2.86 11.46 -12.80
CA GLU A 71 -3.38 10.86 -11.58
C GLU A 71 -2.35 9.98 -10.89
N LEU A 72 -2.34 10.04 -9.57
CA LEU A 72 -1.66 9.11 -8.68
C LEU A 72 -2.71 8.35 -7.87
N ARG A 73 -2.65 7.01 -7.92
CA ARG A 73 -3.51 6.12 -7.13
C ARG A 73 -2.64 5.17 -6.33
N TYR A 74 -2.94 5.02 -5.04
CA TYR A 74 -2.27 4.06 -4.17
C TYR A 74 -3.29 3.38 -3.28
N GLN A 75 -3.00 2.14 -2.88
CA GLN A 75 -3.82 1.41 -1.94
C GLN A 75 -3.54 1.86 -0.51
N GLU A 76 -4.58 1.84 0.30
CA GLU A 76 -4.54 2.01 1.75
C GLU A 76 -3.37 1.22 2.40
N PRO A 77 -2.35 1.89 2.96
CA PRO A 77 -1.24 1.20 3.60
C PRO A 77 -1.66 0.55 4.93
N ASP A 78 -1.05 -0.60 5.23
CA ASP A 78 -1.29 -1.33 6.48
C ASP A 78 -0.43 -0.82 7.67
N GLU A 79 0.54 0.07 7.40
CA GLU A 79 1.38 0.70 8.42
C GLU A 79 1.11 2.20 8.55
N TYR A 80 0.89 2.66 9.78
CA TYR A 80 0.59 4.06 10.09
C TYR A 80 1.66 5.04 9.60
N ARG A 81 2.95 4.67 9.67
CA ARG A 81 4.05 5.52 9.17
C ARG A 81 3.90 5.84 7.68
N LEU A 82 3.66 4.80 6.87
CA LEU A 82 3.53 4.94 5.42
C LEU A 82 2.21 5.62 5.05
N ASP A 83 1.13 5.31 5.78
CA ASP A 83 -0.16 6.00 5.64
C ASP A 83 -0.03 7.51 5.85
N GLN A 84 0.66 7.93 6.92
CA GLN A 84 0.96 9.34 7.20
C GLN A 84 1.85 9.96 6.10
N GLN A 85 2.90 9.25 5.67
CA GLN A 85 3.80 9.75 4.62
C GLN A 85 3.06 10.02 3.30
N LEU A 86 2.21 9.09 2.86
CA LEU A 86 1.43 9.21 1.62
C LEU A 86 0.26 10.20 1.75
N ALA A 87 -0.36 10.29 2.93
CA ALA A 87 -1.38 11.29 3.22
C ALA A 87 -0.79 12.71 3.14
N ALA A 88 0.38 12.93 3.74
CA ALA A 88 1.07 14.22 3.76
C ALA A 88 1.69 14.61 2.41
N TYR A 89 2.10 13.65 1.58
CA TYR A 89 2.65 13.92 0.25
C TYR A 89 1.62 14.55 -0.67
N GLN A 90 1.95 15.66 -1.33
CA GLN A 90 1.10 16.30 -2.34
C GLN A 90 1.85 16.36 -3.67
N PRO A 91 1.31 15.76 -4.74
CA PRO A 91 1.95 15.84 -6.05
C PRO A 91 1.83 17.27 -6.62
N ALA A 92 2.59 17.54 -7.68
CA ALA A 92 2.55 18.82 -8.38
C ALA A 92 1.14 19.22 -8.84
N SER A 93 0.92 20.52 -9.01
CA SER A 93 -0.38 21.07 -9.44
C SER A 93 -0.89 20.40 -10.72
N GLY A 94 -2.17 20.03 -10.73
CA GLY A 94 -2.83 19.35 -11.85
C GLY A 94 -2.84 17.82 -11.74
N ILE A 95 -2.09 17.22 -10.81
CA ILE A 95 -2.11 15.77 -10.58
C ILE A 95 -3.12 15.43 -9.47
N ARG A 96 -4.11 14.59 -9.79
CA ARG A 96 -5.10 14.13 -8.81
C ARG A 96 -4.55 12.96 -8.00
N LYS A 97 -4.64 13.03 -6.67
CA LYS A 97 -4.20 11.95 -5.77
C LYS A 97 -5.42 11.22 -5.19
N TYR A 98 -5.42 9.89 -5.28
CA TYR A 98 -6.45 9.05 -4.68
C TYR A 98 -5.83 7.94 -3.83
N CYS A 99 -6.34 7.80 -2.61
CA CYS A 99 -6.17 6.60 -1.81
C CYS A 99 -7.37 5.68 -2.09
N VAL A 100 -7.13 4.41 -2.40
CA VAL A 100 -8.18 3.41 -2.68
C VAL A 100 -8.05 2.23 -1.72
N SER A 101 -9.15 1.53 -1.48
CA SER A 101 -9.11 0.31 -0.64
C SER A 101 -8.18 -0.74 -1.25
N SER A 102 -7.50 -1.51 -0.39
CA SER A 102 -6.79 -2.72 -0.80
C SER A 102 -7.73 -3.90 -1.05
N GLU A 103 -8.99 -3.81 -0.60
CA GLU A 103 -10.01 -4.88 -0.69
C GLU A 103 -9.58 -6.20 -0.03
N HIS A 104 -8.51 -6.19 0.77
CA HIS A 104 -8.00 -7.37 1.49
C HIS A 104 -8.83 -7.73 2.73
N PHE A 105 -9.60 -6.78 3.27
CA PHE A 105 -10.33 -6.93 4.52
C PHE A 105 -11.85 -7.05 4.29
N PHE A 106 -12.51 -7.84 5.14
CA PHE A 106 -13.98 -7.96 5.17
C PHE A 106 -14.72 -6.69 5.60
N THR A 107 -14.00 -5.65 6.00
CA THR A 107 -14.53 -4.39 6.49
C THR A 107 -13.79 -3.23 5.87
N MET A 108 -14.49 -2.11 5.68
CA MET A 108 -13.85 -0.85 5.30
C MET A 108 -13.05 -0.27 6.47
N ARG A 109 -12.05 0.58 6.18
CA ARG A 109 -11.11 1.19 7.14
C ARG A 109 -11.75 1.75 8.42
N HIS A 110 -12.89 2.41 8.31
CA HIS A 110 -13.56 3.06 9.44
C HIS A 110 -14.74 2.29 10.02
N GLU A 111 -15.06 1.13 9.45
CA GLU A 111 -16.27 0.40 9.77
C GLU A 111 -16.25 -0.19 11.17
N VAL A 112 -15.11 -0.70 11.61
CA VAL A 112 -14.91 -1.21 12.97
C VAL A 112 -15.15 -0.09 14.00
N ALA A 113 -14.64 1.11 13.74
CA ALA A 113 -14.85 2.26 14.62
C ALA A 113 -16.34 2.64 14.74
N VAL A 114 -17.09 2.58 13.64
CA VAL A 114 -18.54 2.79 13.64
C VAL A 114 -19.25 1.68 14.45
N GLN A 115 -18.88 0.42 14.24
CA GLN A 115 -19.50 -0.73 14.92
C GLN A 115 -19.33 -0.71 16.45
N PHE A 116 -18.23 -0.15 16.93
CA PHE A 116 -17.92 -0.05 18.37
C PHE A 116 -18.23 1.31 18.99
N LYS A 117 -18.70 2.28 18.20
CA LYS A 117 -19.06 3.61 18.70
C LYS A 117 -20.08 3.51 19.84
N GLY A 118 -19.75 4.10 20.98
CA GLY A 118 -20.62 4.13 22.18
C GLY A 118 -20.69 2.82 22.97
N LYS A 119 -19.95 1.76 22.57
CA LYS A 119 -19.91 0.51 23.33
C LYS A 119 -18.86 0.59 24.44
N SER A 120 -19.23 0.14 25.64
CA SER A 120 -18.34 0.08 26.81
C SER A 120 -17.30 -1.04 26.74
N ARG A 121 -17.49 -2.06 25.90
CA ARG A 121 -16.58 -3.21 25.74
C ARG A 121 -16.42 -3.59 24.27
N TRP A 122 -15.18 -3.87 23.86
CA TRP A 122 -14.84 -4.29 22.51
C TRP A 122 -14.48 -5.78 22.53
N LEU A 123 -15.45 -6.63 22.19
CA LEU A 123 -15.28 -8.09 22.20
C LEU A 123 -15.18 -8.62 20.76
N MET A 124 -14.16 -9.43 20.50
CA MET A 124 -13.96 -10.07 19.19
C MET A 124 -15.16 -10.93 18.79
N GLU A 125 -15.79 -11.62 19.73
CA GLU A 125 -16.98 -12.43 19.46
C GLU A 125 -18.12 -11.63 18.80
N HIS A 126 -18.43 -10.43 19.31
CA HIS A 126 -19.48 -9.58 18.74
C HIS A 126 -19.12 -9.11 17.33
N PHE A 127 -17.86 -8.77 17.11
CA PHE A 127 -17.36 -8.40 15.79
C PHE A 127 -17.48 -9.57 14.81
N TYR A 128 -16.96 -10.73 15.19
CA TYR A 128 -16.97 -11.95 14.40
C TYR A 128 -18.37 -12.44 14.03
N ARG A 129 -19.31 -12.47 14.99
CA ARG A 129 -20.72 -12.82 14.71
C ARG A 129 -21.35 -11.87 13.69
N ALA A 130 -21.11 -10.58 13.82
CA ALA A 130 -21.62 -9.60 12.86
C ALA A 130 -21.02 -9.81 11.45
N MET A 131 -19.72 -10.12 11.36
CA MET A 131 -19.08 -10.41 10.07
C MET A 131 -19.65 -11.66 9.41
N ARG A 132 -19.91 -12.75 10.17
CA ARG A 132 -20.55 -13.95 9.61
C ARG A 132 -21.93 -13.67 9.04
N VAL A 133 -22.78 -12.95 9.79
CA VAL A 133 -24.13 -12.60 9.32
C VAL A 133 -24.07 -11.73 8.07
N ARG A 134 -23.20 -10.71 8.06
CA ARG A 134 -23.05 -9.80 6.92
C ARG A 134 -22.59 -10.52 5.66
N HIS A 135 -21.55 -11.33 5.78
CA HIS A 135 -20.92 -12.01 4.65
C HIS A 135 -21.54 -13.37 4.33
N LYS A 136 -22.56 -13.79 5.10
CA LYS A 136 -23.26 -15.08 4.97
C LYS A 136 -22.30 -16.26 4.97
N ILE A 137 -21.32 -16.22 5.87
CA ILE A 137 -20.35 -17.29 6.08
C ILE A 137 -20.83 -18.14 7.24
N LEU A 138 -21.21 -19.39 6.95
CA LEU A 138 -21.79 -20.36 7.89
C LEU A 138 -23.06 -19.80 8.56
#